data_AF-V8BDK7-F1
#
_entry.id   AF-V8BDK7-F1
#
_cell.length_a   1.000
_cell.length_b   1.000
_cell.length_c   1.000
_cell.angle_alpha   90.00
_cell.angle_beta   90.00
_cell.angle_gamma   90.00
#
_symmetry.space_group_name_H-M   'P 1'
#
loop_
_entity.id
_entity.type
_entity.pdbx_description
1 polymer ?
#
loop_
_entity_poly.entity_id
_entity_poly.type
_entity_poly.pdbx_seq_one_letter_code
_entity_poly.pdbx_strand_id
1 'polypeptide(L)'
;MAKNSPQDVENREYFSNQLNKIMKSKGIRQIDISNALDIPKSTLTGYVKGRTLPNEENSKNIADLLGVPIFAIDKRFQPIPSVELQDYYYTVLDINQDISETLNEISRLKYCVIKLIKENEDPLFTGFRAIITDHDREIVIDPITVETFFNAFGRTDILIKHGYQSGSSEQFRDFDRYIWSRRKEDKEILENVISDWLAILNIDKQHVNISYFDKAIATPNKVKLKK
;
A
#
# COMPACT_ATOMS: atom_id res chain seq x y z
N MET A 1 -12.20 25.50 -0.82
CA MET A 1 -12.20 24.18 -0.15
C MET A 1 -13.60 23.92 0.39
N ALA A 2 -14.33 22.95 -0.16
CA ALA A 2 -15.72 22.69 0.18
C ALA A 2 -15.83 22.03 1.56
N LYS A 3 -15.95 22.82 2.62
CA LYS A 3 -16.09 22.42 4.05
C LYS A 3 -17.23 21.43 4.37
N ASN A 4 -17.96 20.97 3.35
CA ASN A 4 -19.19 20.17 3.43
C ASN A 4 -19.31 19.18 2.25
N SER A 5 -18.20 18.63 1.74
CA SER A 5 -18.34 17.48 0.83
C SER A 5 -19.04 16.33 1.58
N PRO A 6 -19.80 15.46 0.89
CA PRO A 6 -20.40 14.28 1.53
C PRO A 6 -19.36 13.45 2.30
N GLN A 7 -18.12 13.37 1.79
CA GLN A 7 -17.01 12.69 2.44
C GLN A 7 -16.56 13.37 3.73
N ASP A 8 -16.50 14.70 3.77
CA ASP A 8 -16.14 15.44 5.00
C ASP A 8 -17.21 15.33 6.08
N VAL A 9 -18.49 15.25 5.69
CA VAL A 9 -19.60 15.00 6.61
C VAL A 9 -19.46 13.59 7.19
N GLU A 10 -19.31 12.59 6.34
CA GLU A 10 -19.15 11.19 6.75
C GLU A 10 -17.93 11.00 7.68
N ASN A 11 -16.77 11.58 7.34
CA ASN A 11 -15.56 11.47 8.16
C ASN A 11 -15.76 12.10 9.55
N ARG A 12 -16.43 13.25 9.65
CA ARG A 12 -16.73 13.91 10.93
C ARG A 12 -17.70 13.11 11.78
N GLU A 13 -18.74 12.58 11.17
CA GLU A 13 -19.73 11.74 11.85
C GLU A 13 -19.10 10.45 12.37
N TYR A 14 -18.31 9.77 11.53
CA TYR A 14 -17.57 8.57 11.92
C TYR A 14 -16.66 8.85 13.13
N PHE A 15 -15.83 9.90 13.03
CA PHE A 15 -14.91 10.27 14.10
C PHE A 15 -15.63 10.57 15.42
N SER A 16 -16.67 11.40 15.34
CA SER A 16 -17.49 11.76 16.50
C SER A 16 -18.10 10.52 17.17
N ASN A 17 -18.67 9.61 16.38
CA ASN A 17 -19.32 8.41 16.89
C ASN A 17 -18.32 7.44 17.54
N GLN A 18 -17.16 7.20 16.92
CA GLN A 18 -16.14 6.32 17.48
C GLN A 18 -15.51 6.92 18.74
N LEU A 19 -15.19 8.21 18.74
CA LEU A 19 -14.63 8.89 19.90
C LEU A 19 -15.56 8.78 21.10
N ASN A 20 -16.85 9.11 20.94
CA ASN A 20 -17.84 8.99 22.03
C ASN A 20 -17.99 7.55 22.53
N LYS A 21 -18.04 6.57 21.62
CA LYS A 21 -18.16 5.15 21.95
C LYS A 21 -16.97 4.68 22.79
N ILE A 22 -15.74 4.99 22.37
CA ILE A 22 -14.51 4.56 23.04
C ILE A 22 -14.37 5.26 24.40
N MET A 23 -14.60 6.58 24.45
CA MET A 23 -14.62 7.34 25.71
C MET A 23 -15.57 6.73 26.73
N LYS A 24 -16.81 6.43 26.32
CA LYS A 24 -17.80 5.78 27.19
C LYS A 24 -17.34 4.40 27.65
N SER A 25 -16.78 3.59 26.76
CA SER A 25 -16.31 2.24 27.10
C SER A 25 -15.12 2.23 28.07
N LYS A 26 -14.25 3.26 28.01
CA LYS A 26 -13.06 3.38 28.84
C LYS A 26 -13.24 4.27 30.07
N GLY A 27 -14.43 4.86 30.26
CA GLY A 27 -14.70 5.81 31.34
C GLY A 27 -13.90 7.12 31.25
N ILE A 28 -13.42 7.48 30.05
CA ILE A 28 -12.60 8.68 29.81
C ILE A 28 -13.53 9.85 29.50
N ARG A 29 -13.35 10.99 30.19
CA ARG A 29 -14.12 12.21 29.92
C ARG A 29 -13.37 13.11 28.96
N GLN A 30 -14.11 14.01 28.34
CA GLN A 30 -13.57 14.97 27.37
C GLN A 30 -12.49 15.87 27.98
N ILE A 31 -12.66 16.26 29.26
CA ILE A 31 -11.68 17.07 29.98
C ILE A 31 -10.35 16.34 30.18
N ASP A 32 -10.39 15.01 30.32
CA ASP A 32 -9.19 14.21 30.54
C ASP A 32 -8.32 14.20 29.26
N ILE A 33 -8.95 14.15 28.08
CA ILE A 33 -8.26 14.27 26.78
C ILE A 33 -7.69 15.68 26.57
N SER A 34 -8.48 16.72 26.86
CA SER A 34 -8.05 18.13 26.69
C SER A 34 -6.83 18.44 27.56
N ASN A 35 -6.81 17.95 28.80
CA ASN A 35 -5.68 18.15 29.72
C ASN A 35 -4.43 17.36 29.29
N ALA A 36 -4.59 16.20 28.65
CA ALA A 36 -3.48 15.33 28.27
C ALA A 36 -2.79 15.76 26.97
N LEU A 37 -3.50 16.37 26.01
CA LEU A 37 -3.02 16.57 24.64
C LEU A 37 -2.86 18.04 24.24
N ASP A 38 -3.02 18.99 25.17
CA ASP A 38 -3.03 20.44 24.91
C ASP A 38 -4.03 20.86 23.79
N ILE A 39 -5.11 20.10 23.63
CA ILE A 39 -6.18 20.40 22.69
C ILE A 39 -7.20 21.29 23.40
N PRO A 40 -7.54 22.49 22.87
CA PRO A 40 -8.52 23.37 23.49
C PRO A 40 -9.88 22.68 23.66
N LYS A 41 -10.54 22.89 24.81
CA LYS A 41 -11.86 22.30 25.12
C LYS A 41 -12.90 22.58 24.03
N SER A 42 -12.87 23.78 23.44
CA SER A 42 -13.76 24.18 22.34
C SER A 42 -13.52 23.34 21.08
N THR A 43 -12.26 23.11 20.73
CA THR A 43 -11.83 22.25 19.61
C THR A 43 -12.28 20.80 19.82
N LEU A 44 -12.02 20.25 21.01
CA LEU A 44 -12.42 18.88 21.35
C LEU A 44 -13.95 18.72 21.42
N THR A 45 -14.67 19.77 21.85
CA THR A 45 -16.14 19.83 21.75
C THR A 45 -16.61 19.82 20.30
N GLY A 46 -15.87 20.48 19.40
CA GLY A 46 -16.09 20.39 17.97
C GLY A 46 -16.00 18.97 17.44
N TYR A 47 -14.98 18.20 17.85
CA TYR A 47 -14.78 16.81 17.44
C TYR A 47 -15.87 15.88 17.98
N VAL A 48 -16.19 15.97 19.28
CA VAL A 48 -17.22 15.15 19.94
C VAL A 48 -18.63 15.40 19.43
N LYS A 49 -18.89 16.57 18.85
CA LYS A 49 -20.18 16.92 18.22
C LYS A 49 -20.17 16.76 16.69
N GLY A 50 -19.08 16.27 16.10
CA GLY A 50 -18.94 16.12 14.64
C GLY A 50 -18.95 17.45 13.86
N ARG A 51 -18.66 18.58 14.50
CA ARG A 51 -18.64 19.90 13.84
C ARG A 51 -17.35 20.12 13.05
N THR A 52 -16.24 19.67 13.63
CA THR A 52 -14.90 19.75 13.07
C THR A 52 -14.27 18.38 13.04
N LEU A 53 -13.38 18.15 12.08
CA LEU A 53 -12.54 16.97 12.03
C LEU A 53 -11.15 17.35 12.58
N PRO A 54 -10.49 16.49 13.36
CA PRO A 54 -9.09 16.72 13.72
C PRO A 54 -8.16 16.71 12.50
N ASN A 55 -6.98 17.27 12.64
CA ASN A 55 -5.88 17.00 11.72
C ASN A 55 -5.28 15.60 12.03
N GLU A 56 -4.33 15.17 11.21
CA GLU A 56 -3.65 13.88 11.38
C GLU A 56 -2.97 13.76 12.76
N GLU A 57 -2.22 14.79 13.16
CA GLU A 57 -1.50 14.83 14.44
C GLU A 57 -2.45 14.66 15.64
N ASN A 58 -3.55 15.42 15.70
CA ASN A 58 -4.54 15.28 16.77
C ASN A 58 -5.24 13.92 16.72
N SER A 59 -5.49 13.36 15.53
CA SER A 59 -6.10 12.03 15.40
C SER A 59 -5.19 10.94 15.96
N LYS A 60 -3.90 11.02 15.65
CA LYS A 60 -2.88 10.13 16.18
C LYS A 60 -2.75 10.24 17.70
N ASN A 61 -2.56 11.46 18.21
CA ASN A 61 -2.41 11.72 19.64
C ASN A 61 -3.63 11.26 20.46
N ILE A 62 -4.85 11.48 19.94
CA ILE A 62 -6.07 10.98 20.57
C ILE A 62 -6.12 9.46 20.55
N ALA A 63 -5.78 8.81 19.43
CA ALA A 63 -5.77 7.36 19.33
C ALA A 63 -4.75 6.72 20.29
N ASP A 64 -3.55 7.29 20.37
CA ASP A 64 -2.47 6.86 21.27
C ASP A 64 -2.88 6.99 22.74
N LEU A 65 -3.45 8.14 23.14
CA LEU A 65 -3.98 8.35 24.50
C LEU A 65 -5.10 7.35 24.83
N LEU A 66 -5.98 7.08 23.87
CA LEU A 66 -7.06 6.12 24.03
C LEU A 66 -6.59 4.67 23.92
N GLY A 67 -5.33 4.40 23.59
CA GLY A 67 -4.78 3.04 23.41
C GLY A 67 -5.52 2.23 22.36
N VAL A 68 -5.80 2.85 21.21
CA VAL A 68 -6.44 2.22 20.04
C VAL A 68 -5.67 2.60 18.78
N PRO A 69 -5.70 1.78 17.71
CA PRO A 69 -5.11 2.20 16.44
C PRO A 69 -5.86 3.40 15.83
N ILE A 70 -5.15 4.28 15.12
CA ILE A 70 -5.70 5.51 14.54
C ILE A 70 -6.94 5.28 13.66
N PHE A 71 -6.96 4.19 12.88
CA PHE A 71 -8.09 3.83 12.03
C PHE A 71 -9.36 3.44 12.78
N ALA A 72 -9.26 3.11 14.07
CA ALA A 72 -10.42 2.82 14.90
C ALA A 72 -11.21 4.08 15.26
N ILE A 73 -10.57 5.26 15.17
CA ILE A 73 -11.21 6.54 15.48
C ILE A 73 -11.41 7.39 14.22
N ASP A 74 -10.53 7.27 13.23
CA ASP A 74 -10.56 8.13 12.04
C ASP A 74 -10.55 7.30 10.76
N LYS A 75 -11.66 7.37 10.03
CA LYS A 75 -11.88 6.66 8.76
C LYS A 75 -10.87 7.05 7.68
N ARG A 76 -10.27 8.24 7.73
CA ARG A 76 -9.24 8.64 6.75
C ARG A 76 -8.00 7.75 6.79
N PHE A 77 -7.75 7.14 7.94
CA PHE A 77 -6.68 6.17 8.15
C PHE A 77 -7.18 4.74 8.10
N GLN A 78 -8.48 4.52 7.86
CA GLN A 78 -8.94 3.17 7.58
C GLN A 78 -8.14 2.64 6.41
N PRO A 79 -7.52 1.47 6.57
CA PRO A 79 -7.01 0.76 5.43
C PRO A 79 -8.16 0.64 4.42
N ILE A 80 -7.92 1.05 3.17
CA ILE A 80 -8.93 1.13 2.10
C ILE A 80 -9.74 -0.18 2.09
N PRO A 81 -11.08 -0.19 1.99
CA PRO A 81 -11.80 -1.46 1.92
C PRO A 81 -11.26 -2.31 0.75
N SER A 82 -10.91 -3.55 1.07
CA SER A 82 -10.11 -4.47 0.25
C SER A 82 -10.80 -4.96 -1.03
N VAL A 83 -11.69 -4.22 -1.68
CA VAL A 83 -12.63 -4.77 -2.69
C VAL A 83 -12.23 -4.45 -4.14
N GLU A 84 -11.48 -3.39 -4.43
CA GLU A 84 -11.28 -2.92 -5.81
C GLU A 84 -10.58 -3.97 -6.72
N LEU A 85 -9.62 -4.74 -6.17
CA LEU A 85 -8.77 -5.64 -6.95
C LEU A 85 -8.92 -7.12 -6.58
N GLN A 86 -9.97 -7.46 -5.82
CA GLN A 86 -10.20 -8.83 -5.35
C GLN A 86 -10.46 -9.81 -6.49
N ASP A 87 -11.30 -9.44 -7.45
CA ASP A 87 -11.67 -10.33 -8.57
C ASP A 87 -10.63 -10.35 -9.72
N TYR A 88 -9.47 -9.71 -9.53
CA TYR A 88 -8.42 -9.64 -10.55
C TYR A 88 -7.46 -10.82 -10.44
N TYR A 89 -7.35 -11.60 -11.53
CA TYR A 89 -6.30 -12.59 -11.71
C TYR A 89 -5.00 -11.89 -12.08
N TYR A 90 -3.87 -12.38 -11.59
CA TYR A 90 -2.57 -11.82 -11.95
C TYR A 90 -1.83 -12.70 -12.96
N THR A 91 -0.95 -12.07 -13.72
CA THR A 91 0.07 -12.74 -14.53
C THR A 91 1.35 -11.93 -14.42
N VAL A 92 2.46 -12.58 -14.06
CA VAL A 92 3.78 -11.95 -14.13
C VAL A 92 4.25 -11.99 -15.58
N LEU A 93 4.59 -10.83 -16.13
CA LEU A 93 5.04 -10.71 -17.51
C LEU A 93 6.53 -11.02 -17.61
N ASP A 94 6.92 -11.77 -18.65
CA ASP A 94 8.33 -11.95 -18.98
C ASP A 94 8.86 -10.69 -19.66
N ILE A 95 9.57 -9.89 -18.87
CA ILE A 95 10.20 -8.63 -19.30
C ILE A 95 11.73 -8.71 -19.22
N ASN A 96 12.30 -9.89 -18.96
CA ASN A 96 13.73 -10.03 -18.68
C ASN A 96 14.60 -9.58 -19.88
N GLN A 97 14.03 -9.61 -21.08
CA GLN A 97 14.69 -9.20 -22.32
C GLN A 97 14.71 -7.69 -22.55
N ASP A 98 13.83 -6.92 -21.91
CA ASP A 98 13.62 -5.51 -22.27
C ASP A 98 14.44 -4.53 -21.43
N ILE A 99 14.88 -4.93 -20.23
CA ILE A 99 15.58 -4.03 -19.30
C ILE A 99 16.71 -4.79 -18.59
N SER A 100 17.93 -4.66 -19.09
CA SER A 100 19.13 -5.10 -18.40
C SER A 100 19.89 -3.89 -17.87
N GLU A 101 19.58 -3.47 -16.65
CA GLU A 101 20.29 -2.38 -15.98
C GLU A 101 21.29 -2.96 -14.96
N THR A 102 22.58 -2.71 -15.21
CA THR A 102 23.65 -3.01 -14.25
C THR A 102 23.86 -1.78 -13.38
N LEU A 103 23.68 -1.91 -12.07
CA LEU A 103 23.86 -0.77 -11.14
C LEU A 103 25.35 -0.58 -10.82
N ASN A 104 26.06 -1.68 -10.64
CA ASN A 104 27.50 -1.75 -10.43
C ASN A 104 27.99 -3.17 -10.78
N GLU A 105 29.28 -3.46 -10.59
CA GLU A 105 29.89 -4.75 -10.95
C GLU A 105 29.23 -5.99 -10.30
N ILE A 106 28.52 -5.81 -9.18
CA ILE A 106 27.98 -6.91 -8.35
C ILE A 106 26.45 -6.85 -8.18
N SER A 107 25.79 -5.78 -8.63
CA SER A 107 24.37 -5.51 -8.40
C SER A 107 23.65 -5.20 -9.71
N ARG A 108 22.50 -5.84 -9.90
CA ARG A 108 21.65 -5.69 -11.08
C ARG A 108 20.29 -5.15 -10.66
N LEU A 109 19.76 -4.18 -11.41
CA LEU A 109 18.38 -3.73 -11.25
C LEU A 109 17.51 -4.55 -12.19
N LYS A 110 16.48 -5.17 -11.62
CA LYS A 110 15.45 -5.90 -12.35
C LYS A 110 14.08 -5.38 -11.97
N TYR A 111 13.14 -5.58 -12.87
CA TYR A 111 11.76 -5.20 -12.65
C TYR A 111 10.86 -6.42 -12.74
N CYS A 112 9.76 -6.38 -12.01
CA CYS A 112 8.65 -7.29 -12.12
C CYS A 112 7.45 -6.49 -12.61
N VAL A 113 6.83 -6.93 -13.71
CA VAL A 113 5.56 -6.39 -14.20
C VAL A 113 4.48 -7.42 -14.00
N ILE A 114 3.37 -6.98 -13.42
CA ILE A 114 2.23 -7.80 -13.10
C ILE A 114 1.04 -7.22 -13.85
N LYS A 115 0.48 -8.02 -14.75
CA LYS A 115 -0.79 -7.72 -15.41
C LYS A 115 -1.93 -8.27 -14.55
N LEU A 116 -2.91 -7.43 -14.27
CA LEU A 116 -4.12 -7.77 -13.55
C LEU A 116 -5.27 -7.83 -14.56
N ILE A 117 -6.00 -8.94 -14.55
CA ILE A 117 -7.06 -9.24 -15.51
C ILE A 117 -8.36 -9.51 -14.77
N LYS A 118 -9.42 -8.84 -15.19
CA LYS A 118 -10.80 -9.11 -14.77
C LYS A 118 -11.68 -9.19 -16.01
N GLU A 119 -12.70 -10.04 -15.95
CA GLU A 119 -13.59 -10.27 -17.08
C GLU A 119 -14.27 -8.96 -17.52
N ASN A 120 -14.23 -8.66 -18.82
CA ASN A 120 -14.83 -7.46 -19.43
C ASN A 120 -14.27 -6.11 -18.95
N GLU A 121 -13.11 -6.08 -18.30
CA GLU A 121 -12.41 -4.85 -17.92
C GLU A 121 -11.06 -4.75 -18.64
N ASP A 122 -10.63 -3.52 -18.91
CA ASP A 122 -9.27 -3.27 -19.41
C ASP A 122 -8.25 -3.75 -18.37
N PRO A 123 -7.11 -4.32 -18.81
CA PRO A 123 -6.12 -4.83 -17.88
C PRO A 123 -5.51 -3.68 -17.08
N LEU A 124 -5.27 -3.95 -15.80
CA LEU A 124 -4.48 -3.08 -14.95
C LEU A 124 -3.05 -3.61 -14.86
N PHE A 125 -2.11 -2.75 -14.49
CA PHE A 125 -0.70 -3.05 -14.37
C PHE A 125 -0.18 -2.59 -13.02
N THR A 126 0.66 -3.42 -12.43
CA THR A 126 1.37 -3.12 -11.19
C THR A 126 2.72 -3.84 -11.20
N GLY A 127 3.54 -3.67 -10.18
CA GLY A 127 4.83 -4.33 -10.10
C GLY A 127 5.81 -3.68 -9.15
N PHE A 128 7.02 -4.20 -9.14
CA PHE A 128 8.08 -3.73 -8.26
C PHE A 128 9.41 -3.69 -9.00
N ARG A 129 10.35 -2.93 -8.46
CA ARG A 129 11.77 -3.06 -8.84
C ARG A 129 12.48 -3.88 -7.78
N ALA A 130 13.56 -4.53 -8.18
CA ALA A 130 14.35 -5.37 -7.31
C ALA A 130 15.83 -5.16 -7.61
N ILE A 131 16.61 -4.97 -6.55
CA ILE A 131 18.07 -4.98 -6.62
C ILE A 131 18.51 -6.39 -6.29
N ILE A 132 19.24 -7.02 -7.21
CA ILE A 132 19.77 -8.38 -7.05
C ILE A 132 21.29 -8.27 -6.90
N THR A 133 21.82 -8.77 -5.78
CA THR A 133 23.26 -8.86 -5.54
C THR A 133 23.76 -10.28 -5.79
N ASP A 134 24.68 -10.43 -6.75
CA ASP A 134 25.17 -11.75 -7.16
C ASP A 134 25.99 -12.43 -6.05
N HIS A 135 26.68 -11.64 -5.22
CA HIS A 135 27.55 -12.14 -4.15
C HIS A 135 26.76 -12.63 -2.93
N ASP A 136 25.82 -11.83 -2.43
CA ASP A 136 25.11 -12.10 -1.16
C ASP A 136 23.82 -12.89 -1.38
N ARG A 137 23.49 -13.18 -2.65
CA ARG A 137 22.22 -13.78 -3.08
C ARG A 137 21.03 -13.06 -2.45
N GLU A 138 21.14 -11.75 -2.32
CA GLU A 138 20.14 -10.90 -1.70
C GLU A 138 19.33 -10.21 -2.78
N ILE A 139 18.01 -10.26 -2.62
CA ILE A 139 17.04 -9.59 -3.47
C ILE A 139 16.29 -8.61 -2.60
N VAL A 140 16.43 -7.33 -2.91
CA VAL A 140 15.75 -6.26 -2.20
C VAL A 140 14.68 -5.68 -3.11
N ILE A 141 13.42 -5.97 -2.78
CA ILE A 141 12.23 -5.50 -3.49
C ILE A 141 11.88 -4.11 -2.98
N ASP A 142 11.68 -3.21 -3.93
CA ASP A 142 11.19 -1.86 -3.69
C ASP A 142 9.91 -1.64 -4.51
N PRO A 143 8.74 -1.55 -3.85
CA PRO A 143 7.48 -1.23 -4.51
C PRO A 143 7.58 0.11 -5.26
N ILE A 144 7.44 0.07 -6.57
CA ILE A 144 7.56 1.28 -7.39
C ILE A 144 6.24 2.03 -7.44
N THR A 145 6.34 3.36 -7.40
CA THR A 145 5.21 4.26 -7.66
C THR A 145 4.81 4.16 -9.14
N VAL A 146 3.56 4.54 -9.44
CA VAL A 146 3.07 4.67 -10.82
C VAL A 146 4.03 5.50 -11.70
N GLU A 147 4.57 6.61 -11.18
CA GLU A 147 5.54 7.45 -11.90
C GLU A 147 6.84 6.72 -12.23
N THR A 148 7.41 6.00 -11.26
CA THR A 148 8.65 5.23 -11.44
C THR A 148 8.43 4.09 -12.45
N PHE A 149 7.25 3.45 -12.38
CA PHE A 149 6.83 2.44 -13.33
C PHE A 149 6.75 3.00 -14.75
N PHE A 150 6.10 4.15 -14.93
CA PHE A 150 6.03 4.82 -16.23
C PHE A 150 7.41 5.17 -16.80
N ASN A 151 8.31 5.67 -15.97
CA ASN A 151 9.66 6.01 -16.41
C ASN A 151 10.45 4.76 -16.86
N ALA A 152 10.29 3.64 -16.16
CA ALA A 152 10.97 2.38 -16.50
C ALA A 152 10.44 1.75 -17.80
N PHE A 153 9.13 1.81 -18.03
CA PHE A 153 8.49 1.07 -19.12
C PHE A 153 7.96 1.92 -20.27
N GLY A 154 7.97 3.25 -20.14
CA GLY A 154 7.42 4.17 -21.14
C GLY A 154 8.10 4.13 -22.52
N ARG A 155 9.24 3.46 -22.64
CA ARG A 155 9.98 3.23 -23.90
C ARG A 155 9.89 1.80 -24.43
N THR A 156 9.21 0.90 -23.71
CA THR A 156 9.04 -0.51 -24.08
C THR A 156 7.68 -0.73 -24.73
N ASP A 157 7.58 -1.67 -25.68
CA ASP A 157 6.29 -2.04 -26.29
C ASP A 157 5.57 -3.16 -25.52
N ILE A 158 6.21 -3.74 -24.51
CA ILE A 158 5.70 -4.88 -23.74
C ILE A 158 4.35 -4.57 -23.09
N LEU A 159 4.19 -3.40 -22.47
CA LEU A 159 2.91 -3.01 -21.87
C LEU A 159 1.82 -2.89 -22.93
N ILE A 160 2.12 -2.28 -24.08
CA ILE A 160 1.17 -2.09 -25.19
C ILE A 160 0.74 -3.44 -25.75
N LYS A 161 1.69 -4.36 -25.99
CA LYS A 161 1.41 -5.75 -26.39
C LYS A 161 0.49 -6.47 -25.42
N HIS A 162 0.52 -6.08 -24.14
CA HIS A 162 -0.29 -6.66 -23.08
C HIS A 162 -1.57 -5.88 -22.76
N GLY A 163 -1.93 -4.85 -23.53
CA GLY A 163 -3.21 -4.14 -23.44
C GLY A 163 -3.15 -2.78 -22.73
N TYR A 164 -1.97 -2.22 -22.54
CA TYR A 164 -1.81 -0.84 -22.08
C TYR A 164 -2.18 0.16 -23.20
N GLN A 165 -3.04 1.12 -22.87
CA GLN A 165 -3.43 2.23 -23.72
C GLN A 165 -2.53 3.42 -23.45
N SER A 166 -1.78 3.87 -24.47
CA SER A 166 -0.81 4.96 -24.33
C SER A 166 -1.44 6.21 -23.71
N GLY A 167 -0.82 6.72 -22.64
CA GLY A 167 -1.31 7.87 -21.87
C GLY A 167 -2.29 7.54 -20.74
N SER A 168 -2.71 6.28 -20.57
CA SER A 168 -3.67 5.89 -19.52
C SER A 168 -2.99 5.65 -18.17
N SER A 169 -2.92 6.68 -17.33
CA SER A 169 -2.46 6.53 -15.93
C SER A 169 -3.42 5.67 -15.08
N GLU A 170 -4.68 5.59 -15.48
CA GLU A 170 -5.73 4.84 -14.80
C GLU A 170 -5.54 3.32 -14.89
N GLN A 171 -4.72 2.82 -15.81
CA GLN A 171 -4.38 1.41 -15.88
C GLN A 171 -3.33 0.98 -14.86
N PHE A 172 -2.76 1.88 -14.07
CA PHE A 172 -1.72 1.53 -13.10
C PHE A 172 -2.24 1.50 -11.67
N ARG A 173 -1.71 0.55 -10.88
CA ARG A 173 -1.95 0.43 -9.44
C ARG A 173 -0.63 0.26 -8.72
N ASP A 174 -0.51 0.86 -7.54
CA ASP A 174 0.64 0.62 -6.66
C ASP A 174 0.67 -0.84 -6.22
N PHE A 175 1.86 -1.44 -6.19
CA PHE A 175 2.02 -2.86 -5.86
C PHE A 175 1.62 -3.19 -4.42
N ASP A 176 1.98 -2.34 -3.48
CA ASP A 176 1.58 -2.51 -2.08
C ASP A 176 0.06 -2.51 -1.93
N ARG A 177 -0.62 -1.64 -2.69
CA ARG A 177 -2.08 -1.57 -2.71
C ARG A 177 -2.68 -2.88 -3.25
N TYR A 178 -2.13 -3.42 -4.34
CA TYR A 178 -2.53 -4.71 -4.89
C TYR A 178 -2.36 -5.85 -3.88
N ILE A 179 -1.14 -6.08 -3.37
CA ILE A 179 -0.84 -7.14 -2.41
C ILE A 179 -1.73 -7.05 -1.18
N TRP A 180 -1.90 -5.84 -0.65
CA TRP A 180 -2.70 -5.62 0.54
C TRP A 180 -4.20 -5.86 0.29
N SER A 181 -4.72 -5.51 -0.89
CA SER A 181 -6.12 -5.82 -1.26
C SER A 181 -6.40 -7.31 -1.43
N ARG A 182 -5.45 -8.09 -1.96
CA ARG A 182 -5.61 -9.53 -2.26
C ARG A 182 -5.36 -10.45 -1.08
N ARG A 183 -4.67 -9.98 -0.03
CA ARG A 183 -4.31 -10.76 1.17
C ARG A 183 -5.44 -11.58 1.79
N LYS A 184 -6.70 -11.12 1.68
CA LYS A 184 -7.84 -11.82 2.29
C LYS A 184 -8.24 -13.10 1.55
N GLU A 185 -8.11 -13.09 0.23
CA GLU A 185 -8.51 -14.19 -0.65
C GLU A 185 -7.34 -15.15 -0.89
N ASP A 186 -6.17 -14.55 -1.12
CA ASP A 186 -4.94 -15.27 -1.32
C ASP A 186 -3.89 -14.74 -0.34
N LYS A 187 -3.70 -15.48 0.74
CA LYS A 187 -2.70 -15.15 1.77
C LYS A 187 -1.27 -15.32 1.26
N GLU A 188 -1.08 -16.07 0.18
CA GLU A 188 0.22 -16.45 -0.40
C GLU A 188 0.51 -15.65 -1.68
N ILE A 189 -0.34 -14.70 -2.05
CA ILE A 189 -0.24 -13.92 -3.29
C ILE A 189 1.15 -13.32 -3.52
N LEU A 190 1.78 -12.78 -2.47
CA LEU A 190 3.13 -12.21 -2.56
C LEU A 190 4.19 -13.29 -2.82
N GLU A 191 4.08 -14.44 -2.15
CA GLU A 191 5.00 -15.57 -2.33
C GLU A 191 4.88 -16.16 -3.74
N ASN A 192 3.65 -16.25 -4.26
CA ASN A 192 3.36 -16.76 -5.60
C ASN A 192 3.91 -15.82 -6.68
N VAL A 193 3.59 -14.51 -6.59
CA VAL A 193 4.09 -13.49 -7.51
C VAL A 193 5.63 -13.49 -7.56
N ILE A 194 6.29 -13.53 -6.40
CA ILE A 194 7.76 -13.54 -6.35
C ILE A 194 8.30 -14.85 -6.93
N SER A 195 7.67 -16.00 -6.64
CA SER A 195 8.09 -17.30 -7.19
C SER A 195 8.00 -17.32 -8.72
N ASP A 196 6.89 -16.83 -9.28
CA ASP A 196 6.67 -16.74 -10.73
C ASP A 196 7.71 -15.83 -11.39
N TRP A 197 7.99 -14.68 -10.77
CA TRP A 197 9.01 -13.74 -11.25
C TRP A 197 10.43 -14.32 -11.21
N LEU A 198 10.81 -15.01 -10.13
CA LEU A 198 12.12 -15.67 -10.04
C LEU A 198 12.28 -16.78 -11.08
N ALA A 199 11.20 -17.52 -11.37
CA ALA A 199 11.21 -18.53 -12.42
C ALA A 199 11.48 -17.92 -13.80
N ILE A 200 10.87 -16.77 -14.11
CA ILE A 200 11.14 -15.98 -15.34
C ILE A 200 12.60 -15.54 -15.41
N LEU A 201 13.19 -15.13 -14.29
CA LEU A 201 14.60 -14.75 -14.21
C LEU A 201 15.56 -15.94 -14.18
N ASN A 202 15.05 -17.17 -14.15
CA ASN A 202 15.83 -18.39 -13.96
C ASN A 202 16.69 -18.36 -12.69
N ILE A 203 16.13 -17.81 -11.60
CA ILE A 203 16.77 -17.73 -10.28
C ILE A 203 16.15 -18.80 -9.37
N ASP A 204 17.00 -19.62 -8.77
CA ASP A 204 16.55 -20.61 -7.80
C ASP A 204 16.15 -19.96 -6.47
N LYS A 205 14.85 -19.98 -6.19
CA LYS A 205 14.25 -19.43 -4.97
C LYS A 205 14.79 -20.05 -3.67
N GLN A 206 15.37 -21.26 -3.70
CA GLN A 206 15.92 -21.91 -2.50
C GLN A 206 17.25 -21.30 -2.07
N HIS A 207 17.89 -20.53 -2.94
CA HIS A 207 19.24 -20.04 -2.76
C HIS A 207 19.32 -18.52 -2.57
N VAL A 208 18.19 -17.83 -2.49
CA VAL A 208 18.13 -16.37 -2.36
C VAL A 208 17.45 -15.92 -1.08
N ASN A 209 17.95 -14.83 -0.51
CA ASN A 209 17.29 -14.11 0.58
C ASN A 209 16.52 -12.93 0.00
N ILE A 210 15.22 -12.85 0.29
CA ILE A 210 14.36 -11.82 -0.28
C ILE A 210 13.85 -10.93 0.83
N SER A 211 13.98 -9.63 0.63
CA SER A 211 13.41 -8.61 1.50
C SER A 211 12.64 -7.57 0.72
N TYR A 212 11.70 -6.88 1.38
CA TYR A 212 11.00 -5.73 0.81
C TYR A 212 10.93 -4.58 1.81
N PHE A 213 10.98 -3.35 1.30
CA PHE A 213 10.78 -2.17 2.13
C PHE A 213 9.29 -1.87 2.32
N ASP A 214 8.88 -1.75 3.58
CA ASP A 214 7.63 -1.10 3.93
C ASP A 214 7.96 0.36 4.25
N LYS A 215 7.32 1.32 3.58
CA LYS A 215 7.57 2.75 3.77
C LYS A 215 7.37 3.21 5.22
N ALA A 216 6.68 2.42 6.05
CA ALA A 216 6.48 2.69 7.48
C ALA A 216 7.63 2.22 8.40
N ILE A 217 8.60 1.43 7.92
CA ILE A 217 9.63 0.80 8.76
C ILE A 217 11.02 0.93 8.11
N ALA A 218 12.02 1.34 8.89
CA ALA A 218 13.40 1.50 8.40
C ALA A 218 14.11 0.17 8.06
N THR A 219 13.64 -0.95 8.62
CA THR A 219 14.19 -2.29 8.38
C THR A 219 13.39 -3.05 7.31
N PRO A 220 14.05 -3.67 6.32
CA PRO A 220 13.39 -4.52 5.32
C PRO A 220 12.68 -5.71 5.96
N ASN A 221 11.47 -6.00 5.49
CA ASN A 221 10.73 -7.21 5.84
C ASN A 221 11.25 -8.40 5.05
N LYS A 222 11.50 -9.54 5.70
CA LYS A 222 11.94 -10.78 5.01
C LYS A 222 10.75 -11.55 4.44
N VAL A 223 10.87 -11.99 3.19
CA VAL A 223 9.90 -12.90 2.56
C VAL A 223 10.39 -14.33 2.71
N LYS A 224 9.52 -15.24 3.16
CA LYS A 224 9.81 -16.68 3.22
C LYS A 224 9.08 -17.37 2.10
N LEU A 225 9.81 -17.82 1.08
CA LEU A 225 9.23 -18.65 0.02
C LEU A 225 9.15 -20.10 0.49
N LYS A 226 8.00 -20.75 0.26
CA LYS A 226 7.87 -22.19 0.47
C LYS A 226 8.79 -22.95 -0.48
N LYS A 227 9.50 -23.93 0.09
CA LYS A 227 10.42 -24.81 -0.62
C LYS A 227 9.69 -25.75 -1.55
#